data_AF-A0A969W2B5-F1
#
_entry.id   AF-A0A969W2B5-F1
#
_cell.length_a   1.000
_cell.length_b   1.000
_cell.length_c   1.000
_cell.angle_alpha   90.00
_cell.angle_beta   90.00
_cell.angle_gamma   90.00
#
_symmetry.space_group_name_H-M   'P 1'
#
loop_
_entity.id
_entity.type
_entity.pdbx_description
1 polymer ?
#
loop_
_entity_poly.entity_id
_entity_poly.type
_entity_poly.pdbx_seq_one_letter_code
_entity_poly.pdbx_strand_id
1 'polypeptide(L)' 'MSELVPSEQIQANFFDRRDRERARKLMQTIDEINLKMGKDAIKFAAEGMEQLWKLRSQYRSPKYTTCWDDLPMVKA' A
#
# COMPACT_ATOMS: atom_id res chain seq x y z
N MET A 1 -2.05 18.88 -10.69
CA MET A 1 -1.51 17.76 -9.89
C MET A 1 -2.33 17.70 -8.62
N SER A 2 -3.05 16.61 -8.36
CA SER A 2 -3.77 16.46 -7.08
C SER A 2 -2.79 15.92 -6.06
N GLU A 3 -2.51 16.70 -5.04
CA GLU A 3 -1.81 16.24 -3.84
C GLU A 3 -2.70 15.24 -3.07
N LEU A 4 -2.09 14.48 -2.16
CA LEU A 4 -2.84 13.60 -1.26
C LEU A 4 -3.69 14.47 -0.32
N VAL A 5 -5.01 14.37 -0.44
CA VAL A 5 -5.96 15.11 0.40
C VAL A 5 -6.42 14.19 1.54
N PRO A 6 -6.58 14.72 2.77
CA PRO A 6 -7.14 13.96 3.90
C PRO A 6 -8.50 13.35 3.56
N SER A 7 -8.77 12.16 4.09
CA SER A 7 -10.00 11.41 3.79
C SER A 7 -11.27 12.11 4.29
N GLU A 8 -11.11 13.08 5.18
CA GLU A 8 -12.15 13.92 5.78
C GLU A 8 -12.46 15.15 4.90
N GLN A 9 -11.54 15.56 4.01
CA GLN A 9 -11.66 16.76 3.18
C GLN A 9 -12.02 16.40 1.73
N ILE A 10 -13.11 15.68 1.55
CA ILE A 10 -13.56 15.32 0.21
C ILE A 10 -14.59 16.36 -0.26
N GLN A 11 -14.23 17.17 -1.25
CA GLN A 11 -15.15 18.05 -1.93
C GLN A 11 -16.27 17.20 -2.58
N ALA A 12 -17.50 17.35 -2.08
CA ALA A 12 -18.67 16.73 -2.67
C ALA A 12 -19.23 17.63 -3.78
N ASN A 13 -19.60 17.01 -4.89
CA ASN A 13 -20.25 17.67 -6.02
C ASN A 13 -21.76 17.46 -5.86
N PHE A 14 -22.58 18.29 -6.52
CA PHE A 14 -24.04 18.15 -6.51
C PHE A 14 -24.53 16.75 -6.95
N PHE A 15 -23.74 16.06 -7.79
CA PHE A 15 -24.05 14.72 -8.30
C PHE A 15 -23.34 13.58 -7.54
N ASP A 16 -22.74 13.84 -6.38
CA ASP A 16 -22.05 12.80 -5.62
C ASP A 16 -23.05 11.83 -4.98
N ARG A 17 -23.17 10.64 -5.59
CA ARG A 17 -24.03 9.53 -5.12
C ARG A 17 -23.24 8.40 -4.47
N ARG A 18 -21.94 8.60 -4.22
CA ARG A 18 -21.07 7.52 -3.73
C ARG A 18 -21.30 7.29 -2.25
N ASP A 19 -21.57 6.04 -1.90
CA ASP A 19 -21.57 5.60 -0.50
C ASP A 19 -20.12 5.39 -0.03
N ARG A 20 -19.55 6.45 0.55
CA ARG A 20 -18.16 6.47 1.03
C ARG A 20 -17.97 5.58 2.26
N GLU A 21 -19.00 5.38 3.07
CA GLU A 21 -18.89 4.54 4.25
C GLU A 21 -18.77 3.06 3.86
N ARG A 22 -19.59 2.63 2.89
CA ARG A 22 -19.45 1.29 2.30
C ARG A 22 -18.09 1.11 1.64
N ALA A 23 -17.62 2.09 0.88
CA ALA A 23 -16.30 2.03 0.26
C ALA A 23 -15.17 1.92 1.30
N ARG A 24 -15.25 2.68 2.40
CA ARG A 24 -14.28 2.60 3.52
C ARG A 24 -14.26 1.21 4.15
N LYS A 25 -15.43 0.63 4.46
CA LYS A 25 -15.55 -0.71 5.03
C LYS A 25 -14.95 -1.77 4.10
N LEU A 26 -15.25 -1.68 2.80
CA LEU A 26 -14.68 -2.58 1.79
C LEU A 26 -13.15 -2.52 1.76
N MET A 27 -12.58 -1.32 1.70
CA MET A 27 -11.12 -1.13 1.68
C MET A 27 -10.47 -1.68 2.95
N GLN A 28 -11.06 -1.44 4.12
CA GLN A 28 -10.59 -2.00 5.39
C GLN A 28 -10.57 -3.53 5.38
N THR A 29 -11.63 -4.17 4.87
CA THR A 29 -11.67 -5.64 4.77
C THR A 29 -10.60 -6.18 3.82
N ILE A 30 -10.37 -5.52 2.69
CA ILE A 30 -9.32 -5.91 1.74
C ILE A 30 -7.94 -5.79 2.40
N ASP A 31 -7.68 -4.69 3.10
CA ASP A 31 -6.42 -4.46 3.80
C ASP A 31 -6.18 -5.51 4.90
N GLU A 32 -7.22 -5.85 5.68
CA GLU A 32 -7.13 -6.92 6.68
C GLU A 32 -6.77 -8.28 6.08
N ILE A 33 -7.34 -8.61 4.92
CA ILE A 33 -7.05 -9.88 4.24
C ILE A 33 -5.61 -9.88 3.72
N ASN A 34 -5.17 -8.79 3.08
CA ASN A 34 -3.80 -8.65 2.58
C ASN A 34 -2.76 -8.64 3.72
N LEU A 35 -3.11 -8.12 4.91
CA LEU A 35 -2.25 -8.21 6.08
C LEU A 35 -2.10 -9.65 6.61
N LYS A 36 -3.18 -10.45 6.57
CA LYS A 36 -3.18 -11.83 7.08
C LYS A 36 -2.60 -12.85 6.11
N MET A 37 -2.91 -12.72 4.82
CA MET A 37 -2.57 -13.71 3.78
C MET A 37 -1.30 -13.34 3.00
N GLY A 38 -0.75 -12.16 3.25
CA GLY A 38 0.41 -11.64 2.53
C GLY A 38 0.03 -10.56 1.51
N LYS A 39 1.02 -9.72 1.21
CA LYS A 39 0.85 -8.57 0.32
C LYS A 39 0.36 -9.02 -1.06
N ASP A 40 -0.66 -8.32 -1.57
CA ASP A 40 -1.31 -8.57 -2.88
C ASP A 40 -2.04 -9.92 -2.97
N ALA A 41 -2.49 -10.50 -1.84
CA ALA A 41 -3.29 -11.72 -1.83
C ALA A 41 -4.65 -11.55 -2.53
N ILE A 42 -5.30 -10.39 -2.35
CA ILE A 42 -6.53 -10.00 -3.06
C ILE A 42 -6.36 -8.58 -3.60
N LYS A 43 -6.74 -8.39 -4.87
CA LYS A 43 -6.68 -7.12 -5.59
C LYS A 43 -7.91 -6.95 -6.47
N PHE A 44 -8.17 -5.72 -6.89
CA PHE A 44 -9.29 -5.42 -7.77
C PHE A 44 -9.03 -6.01 -9.17
N ALA A 45 -10.04 -6.67 -9.75
CA ALA A 45 -9.93 -7.22 -11.10
C ALA A 45 -9.63 -6.13 -12.15
N ALA A 46 -10.08 -4.91 -11.91
CA ALA A 46 -9.84 -3.74 -12.77
C ALA A 46 -8.37 -3.26 -12.77
N GLU A 47 -7.55 -3.68 -11.81
CA GLU A 47 -6.12 -3.33 -11.73
C GLU A 47 -5.27 -4.13 -12.73
N GLY A 48 -5.82 -5.20 -13.31
CA GLY A 48 -5.10 -6.11 -14.17
C GLY A 48 -4.28 -7.13 -13.39
N MET A 49 -4.01 -8.29 -14.00
CA MET A 49 -3.26 -9.36 -13.34
C MET A 49 -1.75 -9.10 -13.34
N GLU A 50 -1.25 -8.41 -14.37
CA GLU A 50 0.17 -8.10 -14.57
C GLU A 50 0.50 -6.67 -14.16
N GLN A 51 1.33 -6.55 -13.11
CA GLN A 51 1.92 -5.28 -12.71
C GLN A 51 3.21 -5.03 -13.52
N LEU A 52 3.09 -4.33 -14.66
CA LEU A 52 4.21 -3.95 -15.54
C LEU A 52 5.31 -3.16 -14.81
N TRP A 53 4.95 -2.40 -13.78
CA TRP A 53 5.87 -1.60 -12.98
C TRP A 53 5.93 -2.07 -11.52
N LYS A 54 6.44 -3.28 -11.33
CA LYS A 54 6.82 -3.75 -9.99
C LYS A 54 8.18 -3.16 -9.61
N LEU A 55 8.24 -2.47 -8.46
CA LEU A 55 9.50 -2.03 -7.85
C LEU A 55 10.46 -3.23 -7.68
N ARG A 56 11.53 -3.28 -8.48
CA ARG A 56 12.59 -4.28 -8.37
C ARG A 56 13.52 -3.92 -7.20
N SER A 57 13.12 -4.29 -5.98
CA SER A 57 13.93 -4.08 -4.77
C SER A 57 14.98 -5.19 -4.52
N GLN A 58 15.46 -5.84 -5.59
CA GLN A 58 16.41 -6.95 -5.47
C GLN A 58 17.81 -6.51 -4.98
N TYR A 59 18.17 -5.23 -5.20
CA TYR A 59 19.44 -4.63 -4.79
C TYR A 59 19.23 -3.59 -3.69
N ARG A 60 18.56 -4.00 -2.60
CA ARG A 60 18.36 -3.12 -1.46
C ARG A 60 19.64 -3.10 -0.61
N SER A 61 20.16 -1.92 -0.30
CA SER A 61 21.28 -1.78 0.64
C SER A 61 20.88 -2.26 2.04
N PRO A 62 21.79 -2.85 2.82
CA PRO A 62 21.51 -3.20 4.21
C PRO A 62 21.15 -1.96 5.03
N LYS A 63 20.30 -2.13 6.04
CA LYS A 63 19.77 -1.06 6.87
C LYS A 63 20.71 -0.72 8.04
N TYR A 64 21.91 -0.23 7.72
CA TYR A 64 22.97 0.02 8.71
C TYR A 64 22.55 0.92 9.89
N THR A 65 21.56 1.78 9.73
CA THR A 65 21.13 2.74 10.77
C THR A 65 19.83 2.36 11.47
N THR A 66 19.09 1.37 10.95
CA THR A 66 17.74 1.05 11.46
C THR A 66 17.54 -0.44 11.80
N CYS A 67 18.52 -1.29 11.53
CA CYS A 67 18.50 -2.71 11.88
C CYS A 67 19.89 -3.15 12.34
N TRP A 68 19.99 -3.66 13.57
CA TRP A 68 21.26 -4.12 14.14
C TRP A 68 21.82 -5.36 13.43
N ASP A 69 20.94 -6.20 12.87
CA ASP A 69 21.32 -7.44 12.16
C ASP A 69 21.99 -7.18 10.80
N ASP A 70 21.80 -5.96 10.25
CA ASP A 70 22.37 -5.55 8.97
C ASP A 70 23.75 -4.87 9.12
N LEU A 71 24.31 -4.80 10.34
CA LEU A 71 25.60 -4.17 10.60
C LEU A 71 26.78 -5.08 10.17
N PRO A 72 27.82 -4.51 9.55
CA PRO A 72 29.00 -5.28 9.18
C PRO A 72 29.77 -5.74 10.42
N MET A 73 29.95 -7.05 10.59
CA MET A 73 30.83 -7.61 11.62
C MET A 73 32.29 -7.57 11.17
N VAL A 74 33.14 -6.91 11.94
CA VAL A 74 34.59 -6.95 11.76
C VAL A 74 35.13 -8.23 12.38
N LYS A 75 35.87 -9.04 11.62
CA LYS A 75 36.66 -10.16 12.14
C LYS A 75 38.09 -9.68 12.39
N ALA A 76 38.62 -10.02 13.56
CA ALA A 76 40.01 -9.80 13.97
C ALA A 76 40.95 -10.84 13.35
#